data_AF-A0A6G3SDX0-F1
#
_entry.id   AF-A0A6G3SDX0-F1
#
_cell.length_a   1.000
_cell.length_b   1.000
_cell.length_c   1.000
_cell.angle_alpha   90.00
_cell.angle_beta   90.00
_cell.angle_gamma   90.00
#
_symmetry.space_group_name_H-M   'P 1'
#
loop_
_entity.id
_entity.type
_entity.pdbx_description
1 polymer ?
#
loop_
_entity_poly.entity_id
_entity_poly.type
_entity_poly.pdbx_seq_one_letter_code
_entity_poly.pdbx_strand_id
1 'polypeptide(L)' 'MSGSTTVLVLAKAPVPGRVKTRLTPPFTPVEAARLAAAALRDTLDAVLAAPARRRVLVLE' A
#
# COMPACT_ATOMS: atom_id res chain seq x y z
N MET A 1 17.95 21.89 -7.25
CA MET A 1 17.60 20.75 -8.12
C MET A 1 16.10 20.46 -8.00
N SER A 2 15.26 21.03 -8.87
CA SER A 2 13.83 20.70 -8.88
C SER A 2 13.56 19.79 -10.07
N GLY A 3 13.97 18.53 -9.95
CA GLY A 3 13.51 17.48 -10.86
C GLY A 3 12.05 17.17 -10.53
N SER A 4 11.21 16.96 -11.55
CA SER A 4 9.83 16.51 -11.36
C SER A 4 9.81 15.05 -10.88
N THR A 5 9.98 14.81 -9.58
CA THR A 5 9.90 13.47 -9.00
C THR A 5 8.48 12.90 -9.15
N THR A 6 8.40 11.69 -9.69
CA THR A 6 7.17 10.88 -9.73
C THR A 6 7.33 9.71 -8.78
N VAL A 7 6.32 9.47 -7.94
CA VAL A 7 6.25 8.31 -7.05
C VAL A 7 5.15 7.37 -7.55
N LEU A 8 5.50 6.10 -7.76
CA LEU A 8 4.56 5.03 -8.03
C LEU A 8 4.45 4.14 -6.78
N VAL A 9 3.22 3.94 -6.32
CA VAL A 9 2.88 2.93 -5.30
C VAL A 9 2.23 1.76 -6.01
N LEU A 10 2.93 0.63 -6.04
CA LEU A 10 2.40 -0.63 -6.53
C LEU A 10 1.85 -1.41 -5.34
N ALA A 11 0.55 -1.67 -5.32
CA ALA A 11 -0.11 -2.36 -4.23
C ALA A 11 -1.06 -3.45 -4.75
N LYS A 12 -1.27 -4.47 -3.92
CA LYS A 12 -2.35 -5.43 -4.14
C LYS A 12 -3.61 -4.99 -3.40
N ALA A 13 -4.77 -5.14 -4.02
CA ALA A 13 -6.07 -4.88 -3.42
C ALA A 13 -6.22 -5.68 -2.11
N PRO A 14 -6.59 -5.05 -0.98
CA PRO A 14 -6.71 -5.73 0.32
C PRO A 14 -7.88 -6.71 0.41
N VAL A 15 -7.77 -7.84 -0.29
CA VAL A 15 -8.80 -8.88 -0.35
C VAL A 15 -8.39 -10.06 0.53
N PRO A 16 -9.25 -10.53 1.44
CA PRO A 16 -8.97 -11.71 2.28
C PRO A 16 -8.48 -12.90 1.46
N GLY A 17 -7.41 -13.54 1.90
CA GLY A 17 -6.81 -14.71 1.23
C GLY A 17 -5.99 -14.39 -0.01
N ARG A 18 -5.92 -13.13 -0.47
CA ARG A 18 -5.12 -12.72 -1.64
C ARG A 18 -3.91 -11.85 -1.29
N VAL A 19 -3.93 -11.20 -0.12
CA VAL A 19 -2.84 -10.35 0.35
C VAL A 19 -2.27 -10.88 1.65
N LYS A 20 -0.97 -10.63 1.85
CA LYS A 20 -0.26 -10.94 3.09
C LYS A 20 -0.52 -12.37 3.58
N THR A 21 -0.63 -13.33 2.67
CA THR A 21 -1.00 -14.72 2.97
C THR A 21 -0.02 -15.43 3.89
N ARG A 22 1.26 -15.01 3.89
CA ARG A 22 2.28 -15.49 4.84
C ARG A 22 2.02 -15.06 6.30
N LEU A 23 1.08 -14.15 6.56
CA LEU A 23 0.67 -13.77 7.91
C LEU A 23 -0.41 -14.70 8.49
N THR A 24 -0.93 -15.63 7.71
CA THR A 24 -1.82 -16.70 8.17
C THR A 24 -0.97 -17.95 8.44
N PRO A 25 -1.14 -18.67 9.56
CA PRO A 25 -2.26 -18.61 10.51
C PRO A 25 -2.23 -17.59 11.67
N PRO A 26 -1.15 -16.85 12.01
CA PRO A 26 -1.20 -15.88 13.11
C PRO A 26 -2.32 -14.84 12.99
N PHE A 27 -2.69 -14.50 11.77
CA PHE A 27 -3.86 -13.68 11.42
C PHE A 27 -4.83 -14.49 10.56
N THR A 28 -6.12 -14.31 10.79
CA THR A 28 -7.17 -14.75 9.85
C THR A 28 -6.99 -14.03 8.50
N PRO A 29 -7.50 -14.59 7.39
CA PRO A 29 -7.45 -13.92 6.09
C PRO A 29 -8.04 -12.51 6.09
N VAL A 30 -9.08 -12.27 6.91
CA VAL A 30 -9.71 -10.95 7.07
C VAL A 30 -8.80 -9.99 7.82
N GLU A 31 -8.16 -10.42 8.90
CA GLU A 31 -7.21 -9.59 9.65
C GLU A 31 -5.97 -9.25 8.80
N ALA A 32 -5.45 -10.22 8.03
CA ALA A 32 -4.34 -9.98 7.11
C ALA A 32 -4.71 -8.94 6.04
N ALA A 33 -5.94 -8.97 5.51
CA ALA A 33 -6.45 -7.96 4.59
C ALA A 33 -6.63 -6.59 5.25
N ARG A 34 -7.15 -6.53 6.49
CA ARG A 34 -7.26 -5.28 7.24
C ARG A 34 -5.90 -4.65 7.51
N LEU A 35 -4.91 -5.47 7.88
CA LEU A 35 -3.54 -5.03 8.08
C LEU A 35 -2.92 -4.52 6.76
N ALA A 36 -3.14 -5.22 5.65
CA ALA A 36 -2.70 -4.75 4.34
C ALA A 36 -3.32 -3.40 3.96
N ALA A 37 -4.61 -3.20 4.25
CA ALA A 37 -5.29 -1.94 4.01
C ALA A 37 -4.75 -0.80 4.90
N ALA A 38 -4.44 -1.08 6.17
CA ALA A 38 -3.83 -0.11 7.08
C ALA A 38 -2.43 0.29 6.58
N ALA A 39 -1.57 -0.68 6.30
CA ALA A 39 -0.23 -0.41 5.78
C ALA A 39 -0.25 0.36 4.44
N LEU A 40 -1.23 0.11 3.57
CA LEU A 40 -1.41 0.87 2.34
C LEU A 40 -1.79 2.33 2.63
N ARG A 41 -2.71 2.59 3.56
CA ARG A 41 -3.07 3.96 3.96
C ARG A 41 -1.85 4.71 4.51
N ASP A 42 -1.11 4.10 5.43
CA ASP A 42 0.10 4.70 6.02
C ASP A 42 1.15 5.02 4.93
N THR A 43 1.29 4.13 3.95
CA THR A 43 2.17 4.35 2.79
C THR A 43 1.71 5.54 1.94
N LEU A 44 0.41 5.64 1.67
CA LEU A 44 -0.14 6.74 0.89
C LEU A 44 0.01 8.08 1.62
N ASP A 45 -0.20 8.12 2.93
CA ASP A 45 0.01 9.32 3.74
C ASP A 45 1.48 9.80 3.67
N ALA A 46 2.43 8.87 3.78
CA ALA A 46 3.85 9.18 3.62
C ALA A 46 4.18 9.71 2.21
N VAL A 47 3.60 9.11 1.16
CA VAL A 47 3.79 9.54 -0.23
C VAL A 47 3.17 10.91 -0.48
N LEU A 48 2.04 11.23 0.14
CA LEU A 48 1.42 12.54 0.06
C LEU A 48 2.30 13.63 0.71
N ALA A 49 2.96 13.32 1.83
CA ALA A 49 3.87 14.23 2.51
C ALA A 49 5.23 14.43 1.79
N ALA A 50 5.68 13.47 0.98
CA ALA A 50 6.96 13.54 0.28
C ALA A 50 6.98 14.63 -0.83
N PRO A 51 8.14 15.25 -1.14
CA PRO A 51 8.27 16.23 -2.21
C PRO A 51 8.25 15.55 -3.60
N ALA A 52 7.06 15.20 -4.09
CA ALA A 52 6.83 14.65 -5.42
C ALA A 52 5.82 15.50 -6.20
N ARG A 53 6.07 15.70 -7.50
CA ARG A 53 5.14 16.42 -8.38
C ARG A 53 3.96 15.53 -8.79
N ARG A 54 4.22 14.24 -9.01
CA ARG A 54 3.21 13.28 -9.47
C ARG A 54 3.22 12.03 -8.58
N ARG A 55 2.03 11.53 -8.27
CA ARG A 55 1.81 10.34 -7.45
C ARG A 55 0.81 9.45 -8.17
N VAL A 56 1.11 8.16 -8.28
CA VAL A 56 0.24 7.18 -8.93
C VAL A 56 0.14 5.96 -8.04
N LEU A 57 -1.09 5.54 -7.73
CA LEU A 57 -1.38 4.25 -7.13
C LEU A 57 -1.78 3.29 -8.25
N VAL A 58 -1.05 2.19 -8.37
CA VAL A 58 -1.45 1.05 -9.18
C VAL A 58 -1.93 -0.03 -8.22
N LEU A 59 -3.16 -0.48 -8.41
CA LEU A 59 -3.81 -1.46 -7.55
C LEU A 59 -4.19 -2.67 -8.39
N GLU A 60 -3.61 -3.83 -8.09
CA GLU A 60 -3.93 -5.13 -8.72
C GLU A 60 -4.67 -6.09 -7.78
#